data_AF-A0A8H6QX29-F1
#
_entry.id   AF-A0A8H6QX29-F1
#
_cell.length_a   1.000
_cell.length_b   1.000
_cell.length_c   1.000
_cell.angle_alpha   90.00
_cell.angle_beta   90.00
_cell.angle_gamma   90.00
#
_symmetry.space_group_name_H-M   'P 1'
#
loop_
_entity.id
_entity.type
_entity.pdbx_description
1 polymer ?
#
loop_
_entity_poly.entity_id
_entity_poly.type
_entity_poly.pdbx_seq_one_letter_code
_entity_poly.pdbx_strand_id
1 'polypeptide(L)'
;MNASAVSPELQRPNVISVKGFRIITQKLPILKAEPIEQMTKRLGIAPPEMIFGDNYITIESEKKDWGITFNAFDALDRVDKTGTSMLRVAHSKEWQKSREKAHEGIKDVVKPFDWSYTTDYMGTVHPDSRPFETTTKPIPIELLKRPDPILFFDEVILYEDELADNGACTQLARKFAPKSSTIVIHICAYRIATCISRPCVLALSGSSEPQCPFGPADFGFSSKVAGLFTIIKGYNASQADYSIPQLSQKGAQVPKTEAGEDLGVGEGWWYEDLGLVPTFSTWSQVTFLHMYLLTVRLRALPSYESLQTYSRHLIDHFSHNAEHRMDVLHGLTSRGIRNKFLKDLFIQWRGVLAAYDEGLVKGDAVLGAAVWRNLWKASHTGPHGEDMDWTKVARVVAYMRRVISELSQINEADLILHIGPRPGGKPGIFGYSELDKQLVDGKR
;
A
#
# COMPACT_ATOMS: atom_id res chain seq x y z
N MET A 1 -20.42 -46.38 -4.71
CA MET A 1 -19.21 -46.02 -5.48
C MET A 1 -19.46 -44.68 -6.14
N ASN A 2 -19.01 -43.58 -5.52
CA ASN A 2 -19.02 -42.26 -6.16
C ASN A 2 -17.57 -41.85 -6.37
N ALA A 3 -17.12 -41.98 -7.61
CA ALA A 3 -15.86 -41.49 -8.10
C ALA A 3 -16.00 -40.00 -8.41
N SER A 4 -15.20 -39.18 -7.74
CA SER A 4 -14.47 -38.01 -8.28
C SER A 4 -14.02 -37.08 -7.13
N ALA A 5 -13.18 -37.61 -6.24
CA ALA A 5 -12.21 -36.76 -5.56
C ALA A 5 -11.17 -36.38 -6.60
N VAL A 6 -11.35 -35.21 -7.22
CA VAL A 6 -10.33 -34.62 -8.10
C VAL A 6 -9.16 -34.26 -7.19
N SER A 7 -8.11 -35.08 -7.21
CA SER A 7 -6.79 -34.73 -6.68
C SER A 7 -6.41 -33.35 -7.26
N PRO A 8 -5.81 -32.44 -6.49
CA PRO A 8 -5.36 -31.17 -7.05
C PRO A 8 -4.45 -31.51 -8.24
N GLU A 9 -4.86 -31.08 -9.44
CA GLU A 9 -4.02 -31.19 -10.63
C GLU A 9 -2.64 -30.68 -10.25
N LEU A 10 -1.60 -31.52 -10.41
CA LEU A 10 -0.22 -31.13 -10.13
C LEU A 10 0.12 -29.96 -11.06
N GLN A 11 -0.11 -28.73 -10.58
CA GLN A 11 0.32 -27.53 -11.28
C GLN A 11 1.84 -27.61 -11.39
N ARG A 12 2.32 -27.77 -12.62
CA ARG A 12 3.75 -27.87 -12.87
C ARG A 12 4.38 -26.52 -12.55
N PRO A 13 5.50 -26.48 -11.81
CA PRO A 13 6.19 -25.23 -11.55
C PRO A 13 6.65 -24.60 -12.86
N ASN A 14 6.69 -23.27 -12.89
CA ASN A 14 7.20 -22.53 -14.03
C ASN A 14 8.73 -22.63 -14.02
N VAL A 15 9.31 -23.06 -15.13
CA VAL A 15 10.74 -23.33 -15.25
C VAL A 15 11.30 -22.56 -16.44
N ILE A 16 12.35 -21.78 -16.21
CA ILE A 16 13.10 -21.12 -17.28
C ILE A 16 14.60 -21.35 -17.11
N SER A 17 15.27 -21.64 -18.22
CA SER A 17 16.72 -21.77 -18.31
C SER A 17 17.29 -20.55 -19.03
N VAL A 18 18.20 -19.82 -18.37
CA VAL A 18 18.86 -18.63 -18.92
C VAL A 18 20.34 -18.65 -18.54
N LYS A 19 21.21 -18.64 -19.57
CA LYS A 19 22.67 -18.49 -19.42
C LYS A 19 23.31 -19.43 -18.37
N GLY A 20 22.95 -20.72 -18.37
CA GLY A 20 23.52 -21.71 -17.45
C GLY A 20 22.88 -21.74 -16.07
N PHE A 21 21.84 -20.93 -15.82
CA PHE A 21 21.01 -21.00 -14.62
C PHE A 21 19.61 -21.47 -14.98
N ARG A 22 19.08 -22.36 -14.16
CA ARG A 22 17.70 -22.82 -14.18
C ARG A 22 16.95 -22.21 -13.00
N ILE A 23 15.77 -21.71 -13.30
CA ILE A 23 14.97 -20.89 -12.39
C ILE A 23 13.60 -21.54 -12.33
N ILE A 24 13.15 -21.84 -11.13
CA ILE A 24 11.93 -22.59 -10.87
C ILE A 24 11.07 -21.74 -9.92
N THR A 25 9.83 -21.45 -10.32
CA THR A 25 8.86 -20.76 -9.48
C THR A 25 7.59 -21.58 -9.35
N GLN A 26 7.07 -21.65 -8.13
CA GLN A 26 5.81 -22.33 -7.84
C GLN A 26 4.87 -21.38 -7.10
N LYS A 27 3.63 -21.30 -7.58
CA LYS A 27 2.54 -20.54 -6.98
C LYS A 27 1.34 -21.44 -6.85
N LEU A 28 0.96 -21.72 -5.61
CA LEU A 28 -0.19 -22.51 -5.22
C LEU A 28 -1.04 -21.69 -4.23
N PRO A 29 -2.30 -22.09 -4.00
CA PRO A 29 -3.17 -21.43 -3.03
C PRO A 29 -2.61 -21.49 -1.60
N ILE A 30 -3.21 -20.70 -0.71
CA ILE A 30 -2.94 -20.78 0.73
C ILE A 30 -3.12 -22.21 1.27
N LEU A 31 -2.32 -22.57 2.28
CA LEU A 31 -2.44 -23.87 2.92
C LEU A 31 -3.84 -24.06 3.53
N LYS A 32 -4.30 -25.32 3.56
CA LYS A 32 -5.53 -25.71 4.25
C LYS A 32 -5.23 -26.08 5.73
N ALA A 33 -6.28 -26.28 6.51
CA ALA A 33 -6.19 -26.53 7.95
C ALA A 33 -5.18 -27.64 8.34
N GLU A 34 -5.24 -28.80 7.69
CA GLU A 34 -4.34 -29.93 8.03
C GLU A 34 -2.84 -29.63 7.77
N PRO A 35 -2.41 -29.12 6.59
CA PRO A 35 -1.04 -28.65 6.40
C PRO A 35 -0.60 -27.54 7.37
N ILE A 36 -1.51 -26.63 7.76
CA ILE A 36 -1.23 -25.56 8.74
C ILE A 36 -0.95 -26.16 10.11
N GLU A 37 -1.74 -27.13 10.58
CA GLU A 37 -1.50 -27.81 11.85
C GLU A 37 -0.14 -28.54 11.85
N GLN A 38 0.21 -29.21 10.76
CA GLN A 38 1.50 -29.88 10.61
C GLN A 38 2.67 -28.89 10.63
N MET A 39 2.55 -27.77 9.90
CA MET A 39 3.53 -26.69 9.91
C MET A 39 3.67 -26.06 11.30
N THR A 40 2.56 -25.85 12.01
CA THR A 40 2.54 -25.31 13.38
C THR A 40 3.32 -26.20 14.34
N LYS A 41 3.08 -27.52 14.30
CA LYS A 41 3.80 -28.50 15.14
C LYS A 41 5.30 -28.50 14.87
N ARG A 42 5.70 -28.36 13.60
CA ARG A 42 7.11 -28.35 13.18
C ARG A 42 7.82 -27.05 13.55
N LEU A 43 7.17 -25.90 13.35
CA LEU A 43 7.76 -24.59 13.63
C LEU A 43 7.75 -24.26 15.13
N GLY A 44 6.77 -24.77 15.87
CA GLY A 44 6.54 -24.41 17.28
C GLY A 44 5.93 -23.02 17.47
N ILE A 45 5.47 -22.39 16.38
CA ILE A 45 4.75 -21.12 16.33
C ILE A 45 3.54 -21.25 15.38
N ALA A 46 2.48 -20.49 15.64
CA ALA A 46 1.33 -20.42 14.75
C ALA A 46 1.72 -19.69 13.45
N PRO A 47 1.57 -20.28 12.25
CA PRO A 47 1.84 -19.61 10.98
C PRO A 47 0.95 -18.37 10.74
N PRO A 48 1.37 -17.46 9.85
CA PRO A 48 0.58 -16.34 9.33
C PRO A 48 -0.83 -16.73 8.82
N GLU A 49 -1.77 -15.78 8.87
CA GLU A 49 -3.15 -15.98 8.35
C GLU A 49 -3.17 -16.40 6.87
N MET A 50 -2.37 -15.77 6.02
CA MET A 50 -2.23 -16.12 4.61
C MET A 50 -0.87 -16.77 4.35
N ILE A 51 -0.76 -18.06 4.64
CA ILE A 51 0.47 -18.85 4.44
C ILE A 51 0.44 -19.61 3.11
N PHE A 52 1.37 -19.31 2.21
CA PHE A 52 1.56 -20.02 0.94
C PHE A 52 2.70 -21.04 1.07
N GLY A 53 2.48 -22.07 1.89
CA GLY A 53 3.53 -23.02 2.27
C GLY A 53 4.13 -23.83 1.12
N ASP A 54 3.39 -24.02 0.03
CA ASP A 54 3.87 -24.73 -1.16
C ASP A 54 4.49 -23.79 -2.20
N ASN A 55 4.57 -22.48 -1.93
CA ASN A 55 5.22 -21.52 -2.80
C ASN A 55 6.73 -21.53 -2.58
N TYR A 56 7.48 -21.50 -3.68
CA TYR A 56 8.93 -21.35 -3.61
C TYR A 56 9.49 -20.72 -4.89
N ILE A 57 10.69 -20.17 -4.74
CA ILE A 57 11.57 -19.82 -5.85
C ILE A 57 12.88 -20.57 -5.66
N THR A 58 13.31 -21.32 -6.67
CA THR A 58 14.62 -21.94 -6.72
C THR A 58 15.43 -21.38 -7.87
N ILE A 59 16.70 -21.07 -7.60
CA ILE A 59 17.71 -20.83 -8.62
C ILE A 59 18.77 -21.88 -8.46
N GLU A 60 19.01 -22.63 -9.52
CA GLU A 60 20.04 -23.64 -9.57
C GLU A 60 20.90 -23.43 -10.82
N SER A 61 22.18 -23.78 -10.74
CA SER A 61 23.03 -23.95 -11.91
C SER A 61 22.49 -25.12 -12.73
N GLU A 62 22.55 -25.05 -14.06
CA GLU A 62 22.17 -26.16 -14.93
C GLU A 62 23.04 -27.40 -14.70
N LYS A 63 24.26 -27.21 -14.20
CA LYS A 63 25.16 -28.29 -13.79
C LYS A 63 24.80 -28.89 -12.44
N LYS A 64 23.84 -28.29 -11.72
CA LYS A 64 23.38 -28.66 -10.37
C LYS A 64 24.49 -28.67 -9.31
N ASP A 65 25.55 -27.89 -9.54
CA ASP A 65 26.69 -27.71 -8.63
C ASP A 65 26.49 -26.55 -7.64
N TRP A 66 25.44 -25.75 -7.85
CA TRP A 66 25.05 -24.68 -6.94
C TRP A 66 23.55 -24.41 -7.04
N GLY A 67 22.89 -24.13 -5.93
CA GLY A 67 21.50 -23.70 -5.90
C GLY A 67 21.06 -23.07 -4.59
N ILE A 68 20.03 -22.24 -4.66
CA ILE A 68 19.39 -21.59 -3.52
C ILE A 68 17.87 -21.60 -3.70
N THR A 69 17.15 -21.84 -2.61
CA THR A 69 15.68 -21.88 -2.59
C THR A 69 15.13 -20.93 -1.55
N PHE A 70 14.03 -20.26 -1.86
CA PHE A 70 13.28 -19.41 -0.95
C PHE A 70 11.89 -20.01 -0.78
N ASN A 71 11.52 -20.33 0.46
CA ASN A 71 10.22 -20.90 0.80
C ASN A 71 9.73 -20.37 2.16
N ALA A 72 8.43 -20.49 2.41
CA ALA A 72 7.81 -19.95 3.61
C ALA A 72 8.23 -20.69 4.91
N PHE A 73 8.46 -22.00 4.84
CA PHE A 73 8.79 -22.79 6.03
C PHE A 73 10.14 -22.38 6.62
N ASP A 74 11.19 -22.36 5.80
CA ASP A 74 12.54 -22.01 6.25
C ASP A 74 12.62 -20.54 6.69
N ALA A 75 11.82 -19.67 6.08
CA ALA A 75 11.66 -18.29 6.50
C ALA A 75 11.07 -18.20 7.92
N LEU A 76 9.95 -18.90 8.17
CA LEU A 76 9.28 -18.90 9.47
C LEU A 76 10.07 -19.63 10.55
N ASP A 77 10.90 -20.61 10.20
CA ASP A 77 11.69 -21.36 11.18
C ASP A 77 12.76 -20.50 11.87
N ARG A 78 13.23 -19.45 11.17
CA ARG A 78 14.20 -18.46 11.67
C ARG A 78 13.59 -17.30 12.44
N VAL A 79 12.27 -17.26 12.60
CA VAL A 79 11.61 -16.28 13.48
C VAL A 79 12.11 -16.46 14.92
N ASP A 80 12.30 -15.37 15.65
CA ASP A 80 12.73 -15.42 17.06
C ASP A 80 11.65 -16.09 17.95
N LYS A 81 11.98 -17.27 18.47
CA LYS A 81 11.12 -18.08 19.36
C LYS A 81 11.54 -18.00 20.84
N THR A 82 12.46 -17.10 21.16
CA THR A 82 13.09 -16.99 22.49
C THR A 82 12.58 -15.80 23.30
N GLY A 83 11.80 -14.91 22.67
CA GLY A 83 11.20 -13.74 23.31
C GLY A 83 12.20 -12.65 23.71
N THR A 84 13.49 -12.75 23.35
CA THR A 84 14.49 -11.75 23.75
C THR A 84 14.31 -10.43 22.99
N SER A 85 13.75 -10.50 21.77
CA SER A 85 13.38 -9.34 20.97
C SER A 85 11.91 -8.92 21.11
N MET A 86 11.22 -9.31 22.19
CA MET A 86 9.83 -8.90 22.45
C MET A 86 9.71 -7.37 22.45
N LEU A 87 9.15 -6.84 21.36
CA LEU A 87 8.87 -5.42 21.24
C LEU A 87 7.79 -5.02 22.23
N ARG A 88 8.21 -4.44 23.35
CA ARG A 88 7.32 -3.76 24.30
C ARG A 88 6.80 -2.46 23.69
N VAL A 89 5.80 -2.57 22.82
CA VAL A 89 4.97 -1.43 22.40
C VAL A 89 3.77 -1.33 23.34
N ALA A 90 3.30 -0.10 23.59
CA ALA A 90 2.31 0.27 24.61
C ALA A 90 0.96 -0.51 24.57
N HIS A 91 0.66 -1.23 23.49
CA HIS A 91 -0.56 -2.05 23.32
C HIS A 91 -0.32 -3.58 23.31
N SER A 92 0.88 -4.07 23.67
CA SER A 92 1.20 -5.52 23.61
C SER A 92 0.25 -6.43 24.40
N LYS A 93 -0.39 -5.93 25.46
CA LYS A 93 -1.33 -6.70 26.29
C LYS A 93 -2.69 -6.95 25.64
N GLU A 94 -3.17 -6.04 24.78
CA GLU A 94 -4.44 -6.19 24.05
C GLU A 94 -4.25 -7.05 22.81
N TRP A 95 -3.10 -6.90 22.15
CA TRP A 95 -2.67 -7.71 21.03
C TRP A 95 -2.51 -9.20 21.40
N GLN A 96 -1.88 -9.49 22.55
CA GLN A 96 -1.81 -10.85 23.10
C GLN A 96 -3.20 -11.44 23.38
N LYS A 97 -4.10 -10.70 24.03
CA LYS A 97 -5.45 -11.17 24.38
C LYS A 97 -6.34 -11.45 23.16
N SER A 98 -6.21 -10.67 22.09
CA SER A 98 -7.02 -10.85 20.86
C SER A 98 -6.66 -12.15 20.12
N ARG A 99 -5.37 -12.51 20.09
CA ARG A 99 -4.85 -13.71 19.41
C ARG A 99 -4.88 -14.95 20.30
N GLU A 100 -4.79 -14.81 21.63
CA GLU A 100 -5.10 -15.90 22.57
C GLU A 100 -6.54 -16.41 22.37
N LYS A 101 -7.51 -15.52 22.15
CA LYS A 101 -8.89 -15.87 21.81
C LYS A 101 -9.05 -16.49 20.41
N ALA A 102 -8.28 -16.03 19.42
CA ALA A 102 -8.36 -16.56 18.05
C ALA A 102 -7.79 -17.99 17.92
N HIS A 103 -6.91 -18.40 18.84
CA HIS A 103 -6.21 -19.69 18.81
C HIS A 103 -6.60 -20.64 19.97
N GLU A 104 -7.75 -20.44 20.64
CA GLU A 104 -8.26 -21.30 21.73
C GLU A 104 -8.39 -22.81 21.36
N GLY A 105 -8.25 -23.17 20.08
CA GLY A 105 -8.27 -24.56 19.58
C GLY A 105 -6.91 -25.29 19.54
N ILE A 106 -5.76 -24.62 19.69
CA ILE A 106 -4.43 -25.24 19.56
C ILE A 106 -3.84 -25.44 20.97
N LYS A 107 -4.01 -26.65 21.52
CA LYS A 107 -3.58 -27.03 22.89
C LYS A 107 -2.09 -27.33 23.05
N ASP A 108 -1.29 -27.27 21.98
CA ASP A 108 0.12 -27.59 22.04
C ASP A 108 0.97 -26.35 22.31
N VAL A 109 2.00 -26.52 23.16
CA VAL A 109 2.87 -25.48 23.73
C VAL A 109 3.51 -24.62 22.64
N VAL A 110 2.86 -23.50 22.30
CA VAL A 110 3.41 -22.48 21.41
C VAL A 110 4.56 -21.78 22.13
N LYS A 111 5.75 -21.78 21.52
CA LYS A 111 6.91 -21.07 22.08
C LYS A 111 6.61 -19.57 22.13
N PRO A 112 7.06 -18.84 23.17
CA PRO A 112 6.89 -17.40 23.21
C PRO A 112 7.64 -16.74 22.05
N PHE A 113 6.91 -16.16 21.09
CA PHE A 113 7.46 -15.43 19.95
C PHE A 113 6.80 -14.05 19.84
N ASP A 114 7.42 -13.14 19.08
CA ASP A 114 7.04 -11.73 19.02
C ASP A 114 5.90 -11.43 18.04
N TRP A 115 5.22 -12.48 17.53
CA TRP A 115 4.21 -12.56 16.47
C TRP A 115 4.31 -11.59 15.30
N SER A 116 5.50 -11.06 15.06
CA SER A 116 5.76 -10.15 13.94
C SER A 116 6.19 -10.90 12.69
N TYR A 117 6.43 -12.21 12.81
CA TYR A 117 7.03 -13.08 11.79
C TYR A 117 8.30 -12.48 11.17
N THR A 118 9.01 -11.65 11.94
CA THR A 118 10.30 -11.08 11.54
C THR A 118 11.31 -12.21 11.46
N THR A 119 11.99 -12.31 10.32
CA THR A 119 12.99 -13.34 10.06
C THR A 119 14.18 -12.71 9.36
N ASP A 120 15.38 -13.23 9.66
CA ASP A 120 16.63 -12.90 9.00
C ASP A 120 16.95 -13.85 7.84
N TYR A 121 15.95 -14.62 7.39
CA TYR A 121 16.10 -15.64 6.36
C TYR A 121 16.64 -15.07 5.05
N MET A 122 17.80 -15.60 4.64
CA MET A 122 18.52 -15.21 3.41
C MET A 122 18.44 -16.27 2.31
N GLY A 123 17.48 -17.20 2.42
CA GLY A 123 17.38 -18.35 1.52
C GLY A 123 18.09 -19.60 2.03
N THR A 124 17.66 -20.73 1.50
CA THR A 124 18.18 -22.07 1.82
C THR A 124 19.08 -22.52 0.68
N VAL A 125 20.40 -22.52 0.93
CA VAL A 125 21.42 -22.99 0.00
C VAL A 125 21.34 -24.52 -0.09
N HIS A 126 21.44 -25.07 -1.31
CA HIS A 126 21.41 -26.53 -1.51
C HIS A 126 22.63 -27.19 -0.85
N PRO A 127 22.52 -28.40 -0.28
CA PRO A 127 23.60 -29.04 0.49
C PRO A 127 24.95 -29.15 -0.23
N ASP A 128 24.93 -29.36 -1.55
CA ASP A 128 26.14 -29.54 -2.36
C ASP A 128 26.73 -28.21 -2.86
N SER A 129 26.09 -27.08 -2.55
CA SER A 129 26.51 -25.76 -3.00
C SER A 129 27.59 -25.19 -2.12
N ARG A 130 28.50 -24.41 -2.73
CA ARG A 130 29.48 -23.62 -1.96
C ARG A 130 28.76 -22.62 -1.04
N PRO A 131 29.18 -22.49 0.24
CA PRO A 131 28.60 -21.53 1.16
C PRO A 131 28.91 -20.10 0.72
N PHE A 132 28.07 -19.16 1.15
CA PHE A 132 28.35 -17.74 0.95
C PHE A 132 29.55 -17.30 1.78
N GLU A 133 30.40 -16.47 1.18
CA GLU A 133 31.53 -15.82 1.84
C GLU A 133 31.23 -14.33 2.04
N THR A 134 31.68 -13.78 3.15
CA THR A 134 31.56 -12.34 3.42
C THR A 134 32.36 -11.56 2.38
N THR A 135 31.75 -10.55 1.78
CA THR A 135 32.40 -9.69 0.79
C THR A 135 32.18 -8.22 1.11
N THR A 136 33.17 -7.39 0.76
CA THR A 136 33.07 -5.93 0.81
C THR A 136 32.60 -5.34 -0.53
N LYS A 137 32.42 -6.17 -1.56
CA LYS A 137 31.97 -5.75 -2.87
C LYS A 137 30.48 -5.36 -2.81
N PRO A 138 30.10 -4.10 -3.10
CA PRO A 138 28.72 -3.71 -3.16
C PRO A 138 28.04 -4.27 -4.42
N ILE A 139 26.72 -4.38 -4.39
CA ILE A 139 25.93 -4.74 -5.56
C ILE A 139 26.05 -3.61 -6.60
N PRO A 140 26.38 -3.90 -7.86
CA PRO A 140 26.59 -2.88 -8.87
C PRO A 140 25.26 -2.27 -9.34
N ILE A 141 24.76 -1.27 -8.60
CA ILE A 141 23.48 -0.59 -8.85
C ILE A 141 23.41 0.02 -10.26
N GLU A 142 24.53 0.50 -10.78
CA GLU A 142 24.58 1.07 -12.14
C GLU A 142 24.27 0.03 -13.22
N LEU A 143 24.55 -1.26 -12.98
CA LEU A 143 24.09 -2.33 -13.88
C LEU A 143 22.59 -2.59 -13.75
N LEU A 144 22.00 -2.38 -12.57
CA LEU A 144 20.56 -2.53 -12.32
C LEU A 144 19.73 -1.41 -12.94
N LYS A 145 20.28 -0.20 -13.05
CA LYS A 145 19.59 0.97 -13.63
C LYS A 145 19.53 0.96 -15.15
N ARG A 146 20.28 0.08 -15.82
CA ARG A 146 20.30 0.01 -17.28
C ARG A 146 18.94 -0.45 -17.82
N PRO A 147 18.42 0.19 -18.88
CA PRO A 147 17.17 -0.23 -19.52
C PRO A 147 17.40 -1.46 -20.42
N ASP A 148 17.83 -2.56 -19.82
CA ASP A 148 18.01 -3.84 -20.50
C ASP A 148 16.65 -4.57 -20.59
N PRO A 149 16.35 -5.27 -21.69
CA PRO A 149 15.10 -6.02 -21.82
C PRO A 149 15.05 -7.14 -20.78
N ILE A 150 13.94 -7.20 -20.04
CA ILE A 150 13.69 -8.21 -19.01
C ILE A 150 13.33 -9.52 -19.72
N LEU A 151 14.20 -10.53 -19.62
CA LEU A 151 13.97 -11.84 -20.25
C LEU A 151 12.93 -12.68 -19.51
N PHE A 152 12.85 -12.49 -18.19
CA PHE A 152 11.91 -13.18 -17.33
C PHE A 152 11.67 -12.37 -16.06
N PHE A 153 10.39 -12.27 -15.69
CA PHE A 153 9.93 -11.65 -14.45
C PHE A 153 8.91 -12.59 -13.80
N ASP A 154 9.08 -12.81 -12.51
CA ASP A 154 8.08 -13.49 -11.72
C ASP A 154 8.10 -12.98 -10.27
N GLU A 155 6.95 -13.05 -9.62
CA GLU A 155 6.70 -12.58 -8.25
C GLU A 155 5.98 -13.69 -7.47
N VAL A 156 6.61 -14.20 -6.41
CA VAL A 156 6.06 -15.28 -5.57
C VAL A 156 5.90 -14.77 -4.14
N ILE A 157 4.67 -14.86 -3.64
CA ILE A 157 4.29 -14.53 -2.26
C ILE A 157 4.52 -15.78 -1.41
N LEU A 158 5.24 -15.64 -0.29
CA LEU A 158 5.51 -16.76 0.63
C LEU A 158 4.51 -16.79 1.79
N TYR A 159 4.27 -15.64 2.42
CA TYR A 159 3.23 -15.48 3.44
C TYR A 159 2.84 -14.02 3.62
N GLU A 160 1.62 -13.81 4.11
CA GLU A 160 1.04 -12.53 4.49
C GLU A 160 0.29 -12.64 5.84
N ASP A 161 0.42 -11.64 6.72
CA ASP A 161 -0.36 -11.53 7.98
C ASP A 161 -0.70 -10.06 8.24
N GLU A 162 -1.95 -9.77 8.59
CA GLU A 162 -2.43 -8.41 8.90
C GLU A 162 -2.20 -8.01 10.37
N LEU A 163 -1.43 -8.80 11.12
CA LEU A 163 -1.05 -8.58 12.52
C LEU A 163 -2.25 -8.19 13.43
N ALA A 164 -3.42 -8.78 13.17
CA ALA A 164 -4.70 -8.44 13.80
C ALA A 164 -5.07 -6.94 13.67
N ASP A 165 -5.08 -6.40 12.45
CA ASP A 165 -5.36 -5.00 12.10
C ASP A 165 -4.31 -3.98 12.60
N ASN A 166 -3.19 -4.45 13.16
CA ASN A 166 -2.14 -3.59 13.71
C ASN A 166 -0.96 -3.40 12.74
N GLY A 167 -1.03 -4.01 11.55
CA GLY A 167 0.10 -4.04 10.62
C GLY A 167 -0.06 -4.92 9.39
N ALA A 168 1.03 -5.08 8.65
CA ALA A 168 1.13 -6.07 7.58
C ALA A 168 2.55 -6.66 7.57
N CYS A 169 2.64 -7.98 7.55
CA CYS A 169 3.86 -8.71 7.29
C CYS A 169 3.74 -9.42 5.94
N THR A 170 4.58 -9.08 4.97
CA THR A 170 4.58 -9.72 3.65
C THR A 170 5.99 -10.12 3.29
N GLN A 171 6.18 -11.38 2.88
CA GLN A 171 7.40 -11.82 2.21
C GLN A 171 7.17 -12.07 0.73
N LEU A 172 7.89 -11.29 -0.06
CA LEU A 172 7.85 -11.28 -1.51
C LEU A 172 9.23 -11.57 -2.07
N ALA A 173 9.30 -12.51 -3.01
CA ALA A 173 10.50 -12.74 -3.81
C ALA A 173 10.22 -12.33 -5.27
N ARG A 174 10.95 -11.33 -5.76
CA ARG A 174 10.90 -10.81 -7.13
C ARG A 174 12.19 -11.10 -7.87
N LYS A 175 12.12 -11.36 -9.17
CA LYS A 175 13.30 -11.62 -10.00
C LYS A 175 13.39 -10.70 -11.22
N PHE A 176 14.60 -10.23 -11.51
CA PHE A 176 14.97 -9.55 -12.75
C PHE A 176 16.14 -10.26 -13.46
N ALA A 177 16.04 -10.40 -14.79
CA ALA A 177 17.10 -10.96 -15.64
C ALA A 177 17.38 -10.02 -16.85
N PRO A 178 18.22 -8.98 -16.69
CA PRO A 178 18.73 -8.17 -17.79
C PRO A 178 19.71 -8.93 -18.69
N LYS A 179 19.87 -8.42 -19.93
CA LYS A 179 20.76 -8.95 -20.98
C LYS A 179 22.22 -9.11 -20.51
N SER A 180 22.67 -8.33 -19.53
CA SER A 180 24.05 -8.32 -19.00
C SER A 180 24.35 -9.34 -17.89
N SER A 181 24.02 -10.62 -18.06
CA SER A 181 24.52 -11.71 -17.19
C SER A 181 24.28 -11.56 -15.68
N THR A 182 23.40 -10.64 -15.25
CA THR A 182 23.08 -10.36 -13.85
C THR A 182 21.73 -10.97 -13.53
N ILE A 183 21.69 -11.92 -12.61
CA ILE A 183 20.44 -12.36 -11.97
C ILE A 183 20.27 -11.50 -10.73
N VAL A 184 19.12 -10.86 -10.59
CA VAL A 184 18.79 -10.06 -9.41
C VAL A 184 17.58 -10.70 -8.75
N ILE A 185 17.75 -11.18 -7.53
CA ILE A 185 16.63 -11.58 -6.69
C ILE A 185 16.43 -10.47 -5.68
N HIS A 186 15.22 -9.92 -5.61
CA HIS A 186 14.83 -8.97 -4.60
C HIS A 186 13.88 -9.70 -3.65
N ILE A 187 14.32 -9.92 -2.42
CA ILE A 187 13.45 -10.45 -1.37
C ILE A 187 13.14 -9.33 -0.43
N CYS A 188 11.87 -8.97 -0.35
CA CYS A 188 11.42 -7.91 0.52
C CYS A 188 10.53 -8.53 1.61
N ALA A 189 11.03 -8.52 2.84
CA ALA A 189 10.22 -8.73 4.03
C ALA A 189 9.76 -7.36 4.53
N TYR A 190 8.47 -7.06 4.39
CA TYR A 190 7.88 -5.86 4.97
C TYR A 190 7.39 -6.15 6.38
N ARG A 191 7.76 -5.28 7.31
CA ARG A 191 7.13 -5.18 8.63
C ARG A 191 6.51 -3.80 8.75
N ILE A 192 5.20 -3.73 8.87
CA ILE A 192 4.49 -2.52 9.29
C ILE A 192 3.90 -2.85 10.66
N ALA A 193 4.53 -2.44 11.75
CA ALA A 193 3.84 -2.29 13.03
C ALA A 193 3.73 -0.79 13.29
N THR A 194 2.63 -0.33 13.89
CA THR A 194 2.31 1.09 14.22
C THR A 194 3.43 1.92 14.85
N CYS A 195 4.57 1.34 15.23
CA CYS A 195 5.74 2.05 15.74
C CYS A 195 7.09 1.75 15.07
N ILE A 196 7.29 0.68 14.28
CA ILE A 196 8.61 0.32 13.71
C ILE A 196 8.48 -0.40 12.36
N SER A 197 9.14 0.15 11.32
CA SER A 197 9.38 -0.51 10.04
C SER A 197 10.81 -1.08 9.99
N ARG A 198 10.96 -2.39 9.75
CA ARG A 198 12.25 -3.03 9.46
C ARG A 198 12.18 -3.78 8.13
N PRO A 199 12.64 -3.18 7.03
CA PRO A 199 12.80 -3.91 5.78
C PRO A 199 14.01 -4.84 5.88
N CYS A 200 13.83 -6.13 5.62
CA CYS A 200 14.94 -7.02 5.32
C CYS A 200 14.98 -7.18 3.80
N VAL A 201 16.03 -6.64 3.17
CA VAL A 201 16.23 -6.71 1.72
C VAL A 201 17.45 -7.56 1.44
N LEU A 202 17.25 -8.71 0.81
CA LEU A 202 18.33 -9.50 0.23
C LEU A 202 18.34 -9.28 -1.29
N ALA A 203 19.49 -8.84 -1.79
CA ALA A 203 19.77 -8.78 -3.21
C ALA A 203 20.94 -9.70 -3.57
N LEU A 204 20.70 -10.67 -4.45
CA LEU A 204 21.73 -11.56 -4.99
C LEU A 204 22.09 -11.13 -6.40
N SER A 205 23.38 -11.04 -6.72
CA SER A 205 23.90 -10.77 -8.07
C SER A 205 24.92 -11.84 -8.47
N GLY A 206 24.68 -12.55 -9.58
CA GLY A 206 25.68 -13.42 -10.23
C GLY A 206 26.17 -12.78 -11.53
N SER A 207 27.44 -12.98 -11.91
CA SER A 207 27.98 -12.56 -13.21
C SER A 207 28.88 -13.65 -13.78
N SER A 208 28.91 -13.79 -15.11
CA SER A 208 29.75 -14.77 -15.82
C SER A 208 31.12 -14.21 -16.23
N GLU A 209 31.42 -12.95 -15.91
CA GLU A 209 32.64 -12.25 -16.30
C GLU A 209 33.27 -11.51 -15.10
N PRO A 210 34.61 -11.47 -14.98
CA PRO A 210 35.27 -10.73 -13.93
C PRO A 210 35.32 -9.24 -14.30
N GLN A 211 34.69 -8.36 -13.49
CA GLN A 211 34.88 -6.92 -13.65
C GLN A 211 35.21 -6.18 -12.34
N CYS A 212 36.05 -5.17 -12.56
CA CYS A 212 36.89 -4.36 -11.67
C CYS A 212 36.14 -3.39 -10.74
N PRO A 213 36.82 -2.84 -9.71
CA PRO A 213 36.20 -2.12 -8.62
C PRO A 213 36.01 -0.64 -8.93
N PHE A 214 34.83 -0.08 -8.65
CA PHE A 214 34.62 1.35 -8.48
C PHE A 214 33.71 1.63 -7.28
N GLY A 215 33.97 2.78 -6.64
CA GLY A 215 33.69 3.10 -5.23
C GLY A 215 32.24 3.28 -4.78
N PRO A 216 32.05 3.67 -3.50
CA PRO A 216 30.83 3.43 -2.74
C PRO A 216 29.72 4.46 -3.00
N ALA A 217 28.47 4.02 -2.87
CA ALA A 217 27.29 4.87 -2.67
C ALA A 217 26.44 4.28 -1.54
N ASP A 218 26.21 5.08 -0.49
CA ASP A 218 25.44 4.72 0.71
C ASP A 218 23.93 4.66 0.43
N PHE A 219 23.27 3.60 0.91
CA PHE A 219 21.81 3.50 0.97
C PHE A 219 21.31 3.80 2.38
N GLY A 220 20.73 4.98 2.57
CA GLY A 220 20.00 5.36 3.79
C GLY A 220 18.50 5.42 3.53
N PHE A 221 17.74 4.42 3.97
CA PHE A 221 16.27 4.46 3.99
C PHE A 221 15.82 5.25 5.23
N SER A 222 15.27 6.45 5.03
CA SER A 222 15.02 7.41 6.12
C SER A 222 13.66 7.19 6.80
N SER A 223 13.62 7.34 8.14
CA SER A 223 12.45 7.40 9.03
C SER A 223 11.33 8.36 8.59
N LYS A 224 11.63 9.23 7.63
CA LYS A 224 10.71 10.17 7.00
C LYS A 224 9.57 9.44 6.25
N VAL A 225 9.87 8.38 5.51
CA VAL A 225 8.87 7.67 4.67
C VAL A 225 7.66 7.21 5.50
N ALA A 226 7.89 6.68 6.71
CA ALA A 226 6.84 6.27 7.65
C ALA A 226 5.99 7.43 8.21
N GLY A 227 6.59 8.60 8.45
CA GLY A 227 5.89 9.79 8.93
C GLY A 227 4.93 10.38 7.90
N LEU A 228 5.28 10.30 6.61
CA LEU A 228 4.40 10.74 5.51
C LEU A 228 3.07 9.98 5.54
N PHE A 229 3.12 8.68 5.86
CA PHE A 229 1.95 7.80 5.81
C PHE A 229 0.95 8.04 6.93
N THR A 230 1.42 8.23 8.17
CA THR A 230 0.54 8.54 9.31
C THR A 230 -0.18 9.87 9.11
N ILE A 231 0.51 10.85 8.52
CA ILE A 231 -0.07 12.17 8.25
C ILE A 231 -1.04 12.11 7.09
N ILE A 232 -0.74 11.40 5.99
CA ILE A 232 -1.70 11.19 4.88
C ILE A 232 -2.95 10.47 5.38
N LYS A 233 -2.80 9.47 6.27
CA LYS A 233 -3.92 8.74 6.88
C LYS A 233 -4.81 9.65 7.75
N GLY A 234 -4.22 10.48 8.62
CA GLY A 234 -4.97 11.44 9.42
C GLY A 234 -5.55 12.61 8.61
N TYR A 235 -4.86 13.02 7.55
CA TYR A 235 -5.25 14.14 6.71
C TYR A 235 -6.40 13.80 5.75
N ASN A 236 -6.32 12.66 5.03
CA ASN A 236 -7.40 12.17 4.17
C ASN A 236 -8.68 11.85 4.96
N ALA A 237 -8.55 11.55 6.26
CA ALA A 237 -9.68 11.38 7.15
C ALA A 237 -10.33 12.70 7.59
N SER A 238 -9.62 13.84 7.50
CA SER A 238 -10.07 15.13 8.05
C SER A 238 -10.76 16.06 7.04
N GLN A 239 -10.45 15.95 5.75
CA GLN A 239 -11.02 16.83 4.73
C GLN A 239 -12.36 16.32 4.25
N ALA A 240 -13.35 17.22 4.24
CA ALA A 240 -14.73 16.87 3.93
C ALA A 240 -15.17 15.64 4.74
N ASP A 241 -14.71 15.51 5.99
CA ASP A 241 -15.22 14.45 6.86
C ASP A 241 -16.67 14.74 7.23
N TYR A 242 -17.42 13.70 7.52
CA TYR A 242 -18.83 13.82 7.86
C TYR A 242 -19.22 12.72 8.84
N SER A 243 -20.25 13.01 9.62
CA SER A 243 -20.86 12.08 10.55
C SER A 243 -22.32 11.83 10.17
N ILE A 244 -22.90 10.72 10.64
CA ILE A 244 -24.32 10.44 10.52
C ILE A 244 -24.88 10.26 11.94
N PRO A 245 -25.30 11.34 12.62
CA PRO A 245 -25.73 11.31 14.02
C PRO A 245 -26.88 10.33 14.30
N GLN A 246 -27.71 10.07 13.29
CA GLN A 246 -28.85 9.16 13.37
C GLN A 246 -28.43 7.70 13.65
N LEU A 247 -27.21 7.31 13.31
CA LEU A 247 -26.70 5.96 13.60
C LEU A 247 -26.58 5.67 15.10
N SER A 248 -26.39 6.71 15.93
CA SER A 248 -26.35 6.58 17.39
C SER A 248 -27.73 6.61 18.04
N GLN A 249 -28.80 6.88 17.28
CA GLN A 249 -30.16 7.03 17.78
C GLN A 249 -30.99 5.78 17.45
N LYS A 250 -31.56 5.15 18.48
CA LYS A 250 -32.33 3.90 18.31
C LYS A 250 -33.60 4.16 17.48
N GLY A 251 -33.68 3.56 16.29
CA GLY A 251 -34.83 3.65 15.39
C GLY A 251 -34.88 4.91 14.52
N ALA A 252 -33.84 5.75 14.53
CA ALA A 252 -33.76 6.89 13.62
C ALA A 252 -33.45 6.43 12.20
N GLN A 253 -34.10 7.05 11.21
CA GLN A 253 -33.80 6.83 9.79
C GLN A 253 -32.72 7.80 9.35
N VAL A 254 -31.74 7.29 8.59
CA VAL A 254 -30.71 8.12 7.96
C VAL A 254 -31.36 8.94 6.84
N PRO A 255 -31.27 10.28 6.87
CA PRO A 255 -31.80 11.11 5.78
C PRO A 255 -31.11 10.76 4.46
N LYS A 256 -31.83 10.89 3.34
CA LYS A 256 -31.30 10.61 2.01
C LYS A 256 -31.45 11.80 1.09
N THR A 257 -30.51 11.95 0.16
CA THR A 257 -30.64 12.88 -0.97
C THR A 257 -31.70 12.40 -1.95
N GLU A 258 -32.11 13.25 -2.90
CA GLU A 258 -33.03 12.87 -3.98
C GLU A 258 -32.49 11.69 -4.82
N ALA A 259 -31.16 11.58 -4.93
CA ALA A 259 -30.48 10.47 -5.59
C ALA A 259 -30.37 9.19 -4.73
N GLY A 260 -30.91 9.19 -3.51
CA GLY A 260 -30.92 8.05 -2.59
C GLY A 260 -29.65 7.84 -1.76
N GLU A 261 -28.69 8.78 -1.81
CA GLU A 261 -27.46 8.72 -1.03
C GLU A 261 -27.72 9.10 0.42
N ASP A 262 -27.06 8.43 1.36
CA ASP A 262 -27.15 8.80 2.77
C ASP A 262 -26.54 10.19 3.01
N LEU A 263 -27.30 11.03 3.70
CA LEU A 263 -26.96 12.40 4.01
C LEU A 263 -26.46 12.50 5.45
N GLY A 264 -25.22 12.98 5.60
CA GLY A 264 -24.60 13.23 6.90
C GLY A 264 -24.64 14.70 7.33
N VAL A 265 -23.78 15.01 8.28
CA VAL A 265 -23.45 16.36 8.76
C VAL A 265 -21.94 16.51 8.67
N GLY A 266 -21.47 17.51 7.95
CA GLY A 266 -20.06 17.84 7.81
C GLY A 266 -19.82 19.32 8.07
N GLU A 267 -18.60 19.65 8.49
CA GLU A 267 -18.18 21.01 8.84
C GLU A 267 -17.05 21.50 7.94
N GLY A 268 -16.89 22.82 7.85
CA GLY A 268 -15.80 23.49 7.15
C GLY A 268 -16.12 23.90 5.72
N TRP A 269 -15.16 24.57 5.08
CA TRP A 269 -15.37 25.34 3.85
C TRP A 269 -15.88 24.53 2.64
N TRP A 270 -15.59 23.22 2.59
CA TRP A 270 -16.15 22.33 1.57
C TRP A 270 -17.69 22.28 1.62
N TYR A 271 -18.26 22.35 2.82
CA TYR A 271 -19.70 22.27 3.04
C TYR A 271 -20.32 23.67 3.23
N GLU A 272 -19.70 24.51 4.04
CA GLU A 272 -20.24 25.83 4.42
C GLU A 272 -20.08 26.87 3.29
N ASP A 273 -18.90 26.94 2.66
CA ASP A 273 -18.61 27.96 1.66
C ASP A 273 -18.96 27.50 0.24
N LEU A 274 -18.61 26.25 -0.09
CA LEU A 274 -18.90 25.68 -1.40
C LEU A 274 -20.32 25.09 -1.49
N GLY A 275 -20.97 24.82 -0.36
CA GLY A 275 -22.31 24.24 -0.33
C GLY A 275 -22.34 22.79 -0.81
N LEU A 276 -21.23 22.04 -0.74
CA LEU A 276 -21.26 20.61 -1.09
C LEU A 276 -22.13 19.85 -0.08
N VAL A 277 -22.69 18.72 -0.52
CA VAL A 277 -23.54 17.89 0.35
C VAL A 277 -22.67 16.87 1.08
N PRO A 278 -22.75 16.71 2.41
CA PRO A 278 -21.98 15.73 3.17
C PRO A 278 -22.47 14.30 2.90
N THR A 279 -21.90 13.67 1.86
CA THR A 279 -22.18 12.29 1.44
C THR A 279 -20.87 11.53 1.25
N PHE A 280 -20.96 10.20 1.22
CA PHE A 280 -19.82 9.34 0.84
C PHE A 280 -19.22 9.71 -0.52
N SER A 281 -20.08 10.05 -1.50
CA SER A 281 -19.66 10.46 -2.83
C SER A 281 -18.82 11.73 -2.77
N THR A 282 -19.30 12.77 -2.09
CA THR A 282 -18.56 14.04 -1.91
C THR A 282 -17.23 13.82 -1.22
N TRP A 283 -17.21 13.08 -0.10
CA TRP A 283 -15.97 12.75 0.61
C TRP A 283 -14.98 12.02 -0.31
N SER A 284 -15.43 11.03 -1.08
CA SER A 284 -14.55 10.28 -1.99
C SER A 284 -13.94 11.16 -3.07
N GLN A 285 -14.72 12.07 -3.66
CA GLN A 285 -14.25 12.97 -4.73
C GLN A 285 -13.32 14.07 -4.21
N VAL A 286 -13.61 14.63 -3.03
CA VAL A 286 -12.68 15.54 -2.35
C VAL A 286 -11.39 14.81 -1.98
N THR A 287 -11.46 13.57 -1.51
CA THR A 287 -10.27 12.76 -1.21
C THR A 287 -9.46 12.47 -2.47
N PHE A 288 -10.11 12.11 -3.60
CA PHE A 288 -9.45 11.95 -4.88
C PHE A 288 -8.75 13.24 -5.36
N LEU A 289 -9.35 14.40 -5.14
CA LEU A 289 -8.71 15.68 -5.45
C LEU A 289 -7.38 15.84 -4.69
N HIS A 290 -7.37 15.60 -3.38
CA HIS A 290 -6.14 15.67 -2.58
C HIS A 290 -5.11 14.60 -2.97
N MET A 291 -5.57 13.36 -3.21
CA MET A 291 -4.73 12.28 -3.71
C MET A 291 -4.09 12.64 -5.06
N TYR A 292 -4.83 13.31 -5.96
CA TYR A 292 -4.31 13.78 -7.23
C TYR A 292 -3.22 14.83 -7.04
N LEU A 293 -3.45 15.83 -6.17
CA LEU A 293 -2.46 16.88 -5.88
C LEU A 293 -1.14 16.27 -5.34
N LEU A 294 -1.24 15.27 -4.46
CA LEU A 294 -0.07 14.51 -4.01
C LEU A 294 0.58 13.74 -5.15
N THR A 295 -0.22 13.05 -5.97
CA THR A 295 0.29 12.25 -7.10
C THR A 295 1.08 13.13 -8.08
N VAL A 296 0.61 14.35 -8.38
CA VAL A 296 1.35 15.32 -9.21
C VAL A 296 2.74 15.60 -8.63
N ARG A 297 2.84 15.85 -7.31
CA ARG A 297 4.14 16.07 -6.64
C ARG A 297 5.01 14.83 -6.63
N LEU A 298 4.42 13.66 -6.36
CA LEU A 298 5.11 12.37 -6.30
C LEU A 298 5.70 11.98 -7.67
N ARG A 299 5.04 12.33 -8.77
CA ARG A 299 5.56 12.10 -10.14
C ARG A 299 6.81 12.92 -10.46
N ALA A 300 7.06 13.98 -9.72
CA ALA A 300 8.27 14.81 -9.84
C ALA A 300 9.41 14.37 -8.90
N LEU A 301 9.28 13.22 -8.22
CA LEU A 301 10.37 12.65 -7.42
C LEU A 301 11.48 12.09 -8.31
N PRO A 302 12.75 12.14 -7.89
CA PRO A 302 13.88 11.68 -8.70
C PRO A 302 13.90 10.16 -8.89
N SER A 303 13.25 9.40 -8.01
CA SER A 303 13.16 7.94 -8.07
C SER A 303 11.76 7.46 -8.45
N TYR A 304 11.69 6.70 -9.53
CA TYR A 304 10.47 6.04 -9.97
C TYR A 304 9.96 4.98 -8.96
N GLU A 305 10.86 4.34 -8.23
CA GLU A 305 10.51 3.36 -7.19
C GLU A 305 9.81 4.02 -6.01
N SER A 306 10.27 5.22 -5.62
CA SER A 306 9.60 6.03 -4.60
C SER A 306 8.18 6.36 -5.04
N LEU A 307 7.98 6.82 -6.28
CA LEU A 307 6.65 7.09 -6.84
C LEU A 307 5.72 5.86 -6.77
N GLN A 308 6.18 4.68 -7.20
CA GLN A 308 5.35 3.47 -7.18
C GLN A 308 4.95 3.10 -5.75
N THR A 309 5.89 3.17 -4.82
CA THR A 309 5.66 2.84 -3.41
C THR A 309 4.64 3.80 -2.79
N TYR A 310 4.84 5.11 -2.94
CA TYR A 310 3.92 6.12 -2.42
C TYR A 310 2.53 6.02 -3.05
N SER A 311 2.44 5.77 -4.36
CA SER A 311 1.16 5.64 -5.07
C SER A 311 0.35 4.43 -4.59
N ARG A 312 1.01 3.29 -4.35
CA ARG A 312 0.36 2.10 -3.79
C ARG A 312 -0.23 2.39 -2.42
N HIS A 313 0.56 2.94 -1.51
CA HIS A 313 0.10 3.26 -0.15
C HIS A 313 -1.04 4.28 -0.13
N LEU A 314 -1.03 5.27 -1.02
CA LEU A 314 -2.11 6.25 -1.12
C LEU A 314 -3.46 5.59 -1.43
N ILE A 315 -3.45 4.61 -2.34
CA ILE A 315 -4.64 3.86 -2.76
C ILE A 315 -5.07 2.87 -1.66
N ASP A 316 -4.11 2.19 -1.02
CA ASP A 316 -4.40 1.24 0.06
C ASP A 316 -5.09 1.95 1.23
N HIS A 317 -4.55 3.11 1.66
CA HIS A 317 -5.15 3.91 2.73
C HIS A 317 -6.53 4.45 2.36
N PHE A 318 -6.71 4.95 1.14
CA PHE A 318 -8.03 5.34 0.66
C PHE A 318 -9.01 4.17 0.72
N SER A 319 -8.60 2.98 0.27
CA SER A 319 -9.45 1.79 0.23
C SER A 319 -9.88 1.35 1.62
N HIS A 320 -8.96 1.30 2.59
CA HIS A 320 -9.31 1.01 3.99
C HIS A 320 -10.27 2.04 4.59
N ASN A 321 -10.06 3.33 4.30
CA ASN A 321 -10.87 4.40 4.86
C ASN A 321 -12.27 4.45 4.21
N ALA A 322 -12.35 4.12 2.92
CA ALA A 322 -13.59 3.91 2.19
C ALA A 322 -14.34 2.69 2.72
N GLU A 323 -13.68 1.55 2.91
CA GLU A 323 -14.29 0.33 3.44
C GLU A 323 -14.86 0.56 4.85
N HIS A 324 -14.08 1.22 5.72
CA HIS A 324 -14.51 1.57 7.07
C HIS A 324 -15.77 2.45 7.06
N ARG A 325 -15.84 3.49 6.22
CA ARG A 325 -17.04 4.33 6.11
C ARG A 325 -18.23 3.56 5.52
N MET A 326 -18.00 2.71 4.51
CA MET A 326 -19.05 1.87 3.95
C MET A 326 -19.69 0.97 5.01
N ASP A 327 -18.87 0.37 5.88
CA ASP A 327 -19.34 -0.50 6.95
C ASP A 327 -20.00 0.30 8.08
N VAL A 328 -19.27 1.26 8.67
CA VAL A 328 -19.68 1.96 9.89
C VAL A 328 -20.75 3.01 9.64
N LEU A 329 -20.62 3.82 8.58
CA LEU A 329 -21.55 4.93 8.32
C LEU A 329 -22.74 4.50 7.46
N HIS A 330 -22.53 3.56 6.53
CA HIS A 330 -23.55 3.19 5.53
C HIS A 330 -24.12 1.78 5.74
N GLY A 331 -23.68 1.06 6.77
CA GLY A 331 -24.21 -0.27 7.11
C GLY A 331 -23.98 -1.32 6.03
N LEU A 332 -23.00 -1.12 5.14
CA LEU A 332 -22.64 -2.07 4.08
C LEU A 332 -21.77 -3.20 4.66
N THR A 333 -22.37 -4.03 5.51
CA THR A 333 -21.69 -5.11 6.25
C THR A 333 -21.23 -6.26 5.35
N SER A 334 -21.80 -6.41 4.15
CA SER A 334 -21.41 -7.44 3.18
C SER A 334 -20.08 -7.11 2.51
N ARG A 335 -19.04 -7.92 2.81
CA ARG A 335 -17.70 -7.82 2.21
C ARG A 335 -17.74 -7.87 0.66
N GLY A 336 -18.60 -8.72 0.09
CA GLY A 336 -18.74 -8.83 -1.37
C GLY A 336 -19.26 -7.55 -2.02
N ILE A 337 -20.22 -6.88 -1.36
CA ILE A 337 -20.76 -5.60 -1.81
C ILE A 337 -19.68 -4.52 -1.68
N ARG A 338 -19.00 -4.41 -0.53
CA ARG A 338 -17.90 -3.44 -0.34
C ARG A 338 -16.80 -3.60 -1.39
N ASN A 339 -16.37 -4.84 -1.69
CA ASN A 339 -15.37 -5.11 -2.72
C ASN A 339 -15.80 -4.66 -4.12
N LYS A 340 -17.10 -4.74 -4.44
CA LYS A 340 -17.63 -4.20 -5.70
C LYS A 340 -17.53 -2.68 -5.72
N PHE A 341 -17.99 -2.01 -4.66
CA PHE A 341 -17.88 -0.55 -4.53
C PHE A 341 -16.44 -0.05 -4.58
N LEU A 342 -15.49 -0.74 -3.93
CA LEU A 342 -14.07 -0.39 -3.98
C LEU A 342 -13.50 -0.49 -5.41
N LYS A 343 -13.90 -1.50 -6.18
CA LYS A 343 -13.54 -1.59 -7.62
C LYS A 343 -14.11 -0.43 -8.43
N ASP A 344 -15.36 -0.06 -8.17
CA ASP A 344 -16.00 1.08 -8.84
C ASP A 344 -15.30 2.41 -8.49
N LEU A 345 -14.94 2.61 -7.21
CA LEU A 345 -14.14 3.75 -6.77
C LEU A 345 -12.75 3.79 -7.41
N PHE A 346 -12.10 2.64 -7.58
CA PHE A 346 -10.80 2.57 -8.26
C PHE A 346 -10.89 2.98 -9.74
N ILE A 347 -11.98 2.61 -10.42
CA ILE A 347 -12.23 3.07 -11.79
C ILE A 347 -12.48 4.59 -11.81
N GLN A 348 -13.27 5.12 -10.87
CA GLN A 348 -13.50 6.56 -10.74
C GLN A 348 -12.19 7.32 -10.50
N TRP A 349 -11.34 6.84 -9.60
CA TRP A 349 -10.01 7.41 -9.34
C TRP A 349 -9.18 7.56 -10.61
N ARG A 350 -9.16 6.53 -11.47
CA ARG A 350 -8.45 6.58 -12.76
C ARG A 350 -9.06 7.60 -13.72
N GLY A 351 -10.38 7.77 -13.70
CA GLY A 351 -11.07 8.81 -14.45
C GLY A 351 -10.70 10.21 -13.96
N VAL A 352 -10.66 10.41 -12.64
CA VAL A 352 -10.25 11.67 -12.00
C VAL A 352 -8.81 12.02 -12.37
N LEU A 353 -7.89 11.06 -12.27
CA LEU A 353 -6.49 11.23 -12.69
C LEU A 353 -6.39 11.77 -14.12
N ALA A 354 -7.06 11.11 -15.07
CA ALA A 354 -7.01 11.51 -16.48
C ALA A 354 -7.63 12.90 -16.71
N ALA A 355 -8.79 13.19 -16.10
CA ALA A 355 -9.50 14.44 -16.27
C ALA A 355 -8.73 15.64 -15.68
N TYR A 356 -8.10 15.47 -14.51
CA TYR A 356 -7.30 16.52 -13.90
C TYR A 356 -5.94 16.68 -14.58
N ASP A 357 -5.32 15.60 -15.07
CA ASP A 357 -4.09 15.69 -15.88
C ASP A 357 -4.37 16.50 -17.17
N GLU A 358 -5.48 16.22 -17.86
CA GLU A 358 -5.92 17.00 -19.02
C GLU A 358 -6.15 18.48 -18.66
N GLY A 359 -6.87 18.74 -17.57
CA GLY A 359 -7.14 20.10 -17.10
C GLY A 359 -5.88 20.89 -16.75
N LEU A 360 -4.90 20.24 -16.11
CA LEU A 360 -3.65 20.86 -15.74
C LEU A 360 -2.86 21.35 -16.96
N VAL A 361 -2.87 20.56 -18.04
CA VAL A 361 -2.18 20.83 -19.31
C VAL A 361 -2.93 21.83 -20.19
N LYS A 362 -4.26 21.70 -20.33
CA LYS A 362 -5.07 22.51 -21.25
C LYS A 362 -5.51 23.86 -20.69
N GLY A 363 -5.42 24.07 -19.37
CA GLY A 363 -5.71 25.34 -18.71
C GLY A 363 -6.95 25.33 -17.82
N ASP A 364 -7.14 26.44 -17.10
CA ASP A 364 -8.07 26.52 -15.97
C ASP A 364 -9.54 26.29 -16.32
N ALA A 365 -9.97 26.62 -17.54
CA ALA A 365 -11.32 26.32 -17.99
C ALA A 365 -11.59 24.80 -18.08
N VAL A 366 -10.61 24.05 -18.60
CA VAL A 366 -10.71 22.57 -18.71
C VAL A 366 -10.59 21.92 -17.34
N LEU A 367 -9.71 22.44 -16.49
CA LEU A 367 -9.60 22.00 -15.10
C LEU A 367 -10.89 22.28 -14.32
N GLY A 368 -11.49 23.45 -14.49
CA GLY A 368 -12.78 23.82 -13.90
C GLY A 368 -13.91 22.90 -14.35
N ALA A 369 -13.95 22.55 -15.64
CA ALA A 369 -14.92 21.57 -16.15
C ALA A 369 -14.72 20.18 -15.51
N ALA A 370 -13.47 19.73 -15.29
CA ALA A 370 -13.20 18.49 -14.60
C ALA A 370 -13.63 18.52 -13.12
N VAL A 371 -13.32 19.62 -12.42
CA VAL A 371 -13.75 19.86 -11.03
C VAL A 371 -15.26 19.85 -10.90
N TRP A 372 -15.96 20.55 -11.80
CA TRP A 372 -17.43 20.59 -11.83
C TRP A 372 -18.05 19.20 -12.05
N ARG A 373 -17.52 18.42 -13.00
CA ARG A 373 -17.99 17.05 -13.24
C ARG A 373 -17.81 16.13 -12.03
N ASN A 374 -16.71 16.27 -11.30
CA ASN A 374 -16.37 15.37 -10.19
C ASN A 374 -17.02 15.79 -8.86
N LEU A 375 -16.91 17.07 -8.47
CA LEU A 375 -17.43 17.55 -7.18
C LEU A 375 -18.92 17.90 -7.21
N TRP A 376 -19.41 18.45 -8.33
CA TRP A 376 -20.82 18.83 -8.50
C TRP A 376 -21.59 17.87 -9.42
N LYS A 377 -21.02 16.71 -9.76
CA LYS A 377 -21.67 15.66 -10.55
C LYS A 377 -22.23 16.16 -11.89
N ALA A 378 -21.59 17.17 -12.49
CA ALA A 378 -22.07 17.85 -13.69
C ALA A 378 -23.48 18.48 -13.55
N SER A 379 -23.87 18.82 -12.33
CA SER A 379 -25.15 19.50 -12.06
C SER A 379 -25.05 20.99 -12.38
N HIS A 380 -26.05 21.53 -13.06
CA HIS A 380 -26.21 22.97 -13.26
C HIS A 380 -26.97 23.66 -12.13
N THR A 381 -27.55 22.87 -11.24
CA THR A 381 -28.23 23.33 -10.03
C THR A 381 -27.39 23.02 -8.80
N GLY A 382 -27.25 24.00 -7.92
CA GLY A 382 -26.71 23.83 -6.59
C GLY A 382 -27.60 22.92 -5.73
N PRO A 383 -27.10 22.45 -4.58
CA PRO A 383 -27.83 21.49 -3.76
C PRO A 383 -29.14 21.99 -3.15
N HIS A 384 -29.44 23.29 -3.21
CA HIS A 384 -30.71 23.87 -2.75
C HIS A 384 -31.60 24.35 -3.91
N GLY A 385 -31.30 23.92 -5.15
CA GLY A 385 -32.09 24.24 -6.34
C GLY A 385 -31.78 25.59 -7.00
N GLU A 386 -30.76 26.29 -6.53
CA GLU A 386 -30.22 27.51 -7.13
C GLU A 386 -29.36 27.23 -8.36
N ASP A 387 -29.13 28.23 -9.22
CA ASP A 387 -28.18 28.08 -10.33
C ASP A 387 -26.74 27.89 -9.82
N MET A 388 -25.94 27.12 -10.55
CA MET A 388 -24.53 26.88 -10.24
C MET A 388 -23.74 28.19 -10.13
N ASP A 389 -23.22 28.49 -8.94
CA ASP A 389 -22.26 29.57 -8.76
C ASP A 389 -20.86 29.13 -9.23
N TRP A 390 -20.53 29.49 -10.47
CA TRP A 390 -19.23 29.21 -11.10
C TRP A 390 -18.04 29.79 -10.33
N THR A 391 -18.26 30.78 -9.46
CA THR A 391 -17.23 31.31 -8.55
C THR A 391 -16.70 30.20 -7.63
N LYS A 392 -17.56 29.28 -7.18
CA LYS A 392 -17.18 28.14 -6.34
C LYS A 392 -16.26 27.16 -7.08
N VAL A 393 -16.56 26.87 -8.35
CA VAL A 393 -15.70 26.03 -9.20
C VAL A 393 -14.34 26.70 -9.41
N ALA A 394 -14.34 28.01 -9.72
CA ALA A 394 -13.11 28.77 -9.89
C ALA A 394 -12.26 28.81 -8.60
N ARG A 395 -12.89 28.89 -7.42
CA ARG A 395 -12.18 28.83 -6.11
C ARG A 395 -11.48 27.49 -5.92
N VAL A 396 -12.10 26.37 -6.29
CA VAL A 396 -11.45 25.05 -6.22
C VAL A 396 -10.28 24.95 -7.23
N VAL A 397 -10.42 25.53 -8.43
CA VAL A 397 -9.31 25.59 -9.39
C VAL A 397 -8.13 26.42 -8.84
N ALA A 398 -8.41 27.59 -8.26
CA ALA A 398 -7.40 28.43 -7.61
C ALA A 398 -6.71 27.68 -6.47
N TYR A 399 -7.49 27.00 -5.62
CA TYR A 399 -7.00 26.11 -4.58
C TYR A 399 -6.05 25.03 -5.13
N MET A 400 -6.44 24.30 -6.17
CA MET A 400 -5.59 23.27 -6.79
C MET A 400 -4.27 23.85 -7.32
N ARG A 401 -4.32 25.02 -7.98
CA ARG A 401 -3.13 25.70 -8.51
C ARG A 401 -2.20 26.14 -7.38
N ARG A 402 -2.73 26.76 -6.32
CA ARG A 402 -1.97 27.16 -5.14
C ARG A 402 -1.30 25.95 -4.50
N VAL A 403 -2.05 24.89 -4.24
CA VAL A 403 -1.53 23.68 -3.58
C VAL A 403 -0.42 23.03 -4.42
N ILE A 404 -0.59 22.88 -5.74
CA ILE A 404 0.47 22.35 -6.62
C ILE A 404 1.71 23.24 -6.55
N SER A 405 1.52 24.56 -6.61
CA SER A 405 2.61 25.54 -6.51
C SER A 405 3.36 25.39 -5.18
N GLU A 406 2.65 25.37 -4.04
CA GLU A 406 3.26 25.17 -2.72
C GLU A 406 3.97 23.80 -2.61
N LEU A 407 3.35 22.72 -3.09
CA LEU A 407 3.94 21.38 -3.09
C LEU A 407 5.25 21.33 -3.90
N SER A 408 5.33 22.09 -5.00
CA SER A 408 6.54 22.16 -5.83
C SER A 408 7.74 22.77 -5.11
N GLN A 409 7.51 23.65 -4.12
CA GLN A 409 8.57 24.33 -3.37
C GLN A 409 9.04 23.53 -2.15
N ILE A 410 8.32 22.46 -1.78
CA ILE A 410 8.66 21.64 -0.62
C ILE A 410 9.67 20.57 -1.02
N ASN A 411 10.77 20.50 -0.26
CA ASN A 411 11.74 19.41 -0.37
C ASN A 411 11.07 18.07 0.00
N GLU A 412 11.39 16.99 -0.70
CA GLU A 412 10.86 15.64 -0.42
C GLU A 412 10.99 15.26 1.06
N ALA A 413 12.13 15.62 1.67
CA ALA A 413 12.43 15.38 3.07
C ALA A 413 11.43 16.05 4.05
N ASP A 414 10.76 17.12 3.61
CA ASP A 414 9.92 17.98 4.45
C ASP A 414 8.43 17.89 4.09
N LEU A 415 8.06 17.05 3.12
CA LEU A 415 6.70 16.91 2.57
C LEU A 415 5.64 16.66 3.66
N ILE A 416 5.73 15.55 4.39
CA ILE A 416 6.18 15.67 5.78
C ILE A 416 5.40 16.62 6.68
N LEU A 417 6.18 17.61 7.10
CA LEU A 417 5.86 18.65 8.05
C LEU A 417 4.81 19.63 7.52
N HIS A 418 4.49 19.58 6.22
CA HIS A 418 3.63 20.56 5.56
C HIS A 418 2.23 20.05 5.20
N ILE A 419 2.02 18.72 5.20
CA ILE A 419 0.69 18.11 5.00
C ILE A 419 -0.18 18.26 6.26
N GLY A 420 0.42 18.11 7.45
CA GLY A 420 -0.25 18.30 8.72
C GLY A 420 -0.36 19.78 9.16
N PRO A 421 -0.93 20.05 10.34
CA PRO A 421 -0.96 21.39 10.94
C PRO A 421 0.47 21.93 11.08
N ARG A 422 0.72 23.13 10.55
CA ARG A 422 2.04 23.75 10.61
C ARG A 422 2.29 24.33 12.02
N PRO A 423 3.55 24.41 12.48
CA PRO A 423 3.90 25.06 13.75
C PRO A 423 3.31 26.47 13.83
N GLY A 424 2.68 26.81 14.96
CA GLY A 424 2.04 28.12 15.16
C GLY A 424 0.57 28.21 14.74
N GLY A 425 -0.13 27.08 14.61
CA GLY A 425 -1.58 27.04 14.38
C GLY A 425 -2.01 27.41 12.96
N LYS A 426 -1.07 27.48 12.01
CA LYS A 426 -1.38 27.72 10.61
C LYS A 426 -1.96 26.45 9.98
N PRO A 427 -3.00 26.57 9.13
CA PRO A 427 -3.54 25.43 8.40
C PRO A 427 -2.45 24.75 7.57
N GLY A 428 -2.56 23.42 7.41
CA GLY A 428 -1.69 22.64 6.52
C GLY A 428 -1.81 23.11 5.07
N ILE A 429 -0.93 22.61 4.19
CA ILE A 429 -0.87 23.05 2.78
C ILE A 429 -2.20 23.01 2.03
N PHE A 430 -3.01 22.03 2.39
CA PHE A 430 -4.31 21.79 1.80
C PHE A 430 -5.47 22.45 2.55
N GLY A 431 -5.19 23.18 3.63
CA GLY A 431 -6.22 23.92 4.34
C GLY A 431 -6.75 25.12 3.55
N TYR A 432 -7.84 25.69 4.06
CA TYR A 432 -8.43 26.90 3.54
C TYR A 432 -7.42 28.05 3.50
N SER A 433 -7.45 28.84 2.43
CA SER A 433 -6.66 30.05 2.27
C SER A 433 -7.52 31.15 1.70
N GLU A 434 -7.57 32.30 2.38
CA GLU A 434 -8.29 33.49 1.89
C GLU A 434 -7.75 33.97 0.54
N LEU A 435 -6.49 33.64 0.20
CA LEU A 435 -5.90 33.95 -1.10
C LEU A 435 -6.66 33.28 -2.25
N ASP A 436 -7.16 32.06 -2.08
CA ASP A 436 -7.90 31.34 -3.12
C ASP A 436 -9.21 32.04 -3.43
N LYS A 437 -9.86 32.58 -2.40
CA LYS A 437 -11.08 33.37 -2.50
C LYS A 437 -10.81 34.74 -3.12
N GLN A 438 -9.81 35.47 -2.63
CA GLN A 438 -9.43 36.78 -3.15
C GLN A 438 -9.01 36.74 -4.62
N LEU A 439 -8.36 35.66 -5.08
CA LEU A 439 -7.94 35.51 -6.47
C LEU A 439 -9.14 35.44 -7.44
N VAL A 440 -10.26 34.89 -6.97
CA VAL A 440 -11.49 34.77 -7.76
C VAL A 440 -12.37 36.00 -7.60
N ASP A 441 -12.53 36.49 -6.36
CA ASP A 441 -13.42 37.61 -6.05
C ASP A 441 -12.80 38.97 -6.46
N GLY A 442 -11.47 39.12 -6.40
CA GLY A 442 -10.75 40.36 -6.71
C GLY A 442 -10.57 40.67 -8.20
N LYS A 443 -11.09 39.83 -9.10
CA LYS A 443 -11.12 40.06 -10.55
C LYS A 443 -12.49 40.49 -11.07
N ARG A 444 -13.44 40.81 -10.19
CA ARG A 444 -14.75 41.36 -10.57
C ARG A 444 -14.76 42.88 -10.62
#